data_AF-A0AAX3XD51-F1
#
_entry.id   AF-A0AAX3XD51-F1
#
_cell.length_a   1.000
_cell.length_b   1.000
_cell.length_c   1.000
_cell.angle_alpha   90.00
_cell.angle_beta   90.00
_cell.angle_gamma   90.00
#
_symmetry.space_group_name_H-M   'P 1'
#
loop_
_entity.id
_entity.type
_entity.pdbx_description
1 polymer ?
#
loop_
_entity_poly.entity_id
_entity_poly.type
_entity_poly.pdbx_seq_one_letter_code
_entity_poly.pdbx_strand_id
1 'polypeptide(L)'
;MRKIFILFSFLLSGCYLANGSPSSYVFWESPKNITEEEDKKIWDDCYDGAIYRLSDIQKKLFDKGSKSWEEVYENESEYKIFEEAVDLHRKYFFQCLYDSGLRFRPPLKWCLAQDGNNTKICIENMKYRN
;
A
#
# COMPACT_ATOMS: atom_id res chain seq x y z
N MET A 1 30.66 27.34 -28.41
CA MET A 1 29.31 27.28 -27.81
C MET A 1 28.62 25.96 -28.20
N ARG A 2 28.95 24.83 -27.56
CA ARG A 2 28.35 23.52 -27.89
C ARG A 2 28.49 22.47 -26.79
N LYS A 3 28.42 22.87 -25.51
CA LYS A 3 28.57 21.95 -24.35
C LYS A 3 27.54 22.13 -23.22
N ILE A 4 26.48 22.92 -23.42
CA ILE A 4 25.49 23.23 -22.37
C ILE A 4 24.17 22.43 -22.53
N PHE A 5 24.10 21.46 -23.44
CA PHE A 5 22.86 20.69 -23.69
C PHE A 5 22.70 19.40 -22.88
N ILE A 6 23.70 18.99 -22.06
CA ILE A 6 23.65 17.68 -21.37
C ILE A 6 23.14 17.79 -19.92
N LEU A 7 23.07 18.98 -19.31
CA LEU A 7 22.68 19.11 -17.90
C LEU A 7 21.15 19.13 -17.65
N PHE A 8 20.31 19.33 -18.67
CA PHE A 8 18.87 19.51 -18.45
C PHE A 8 18.09 18.19 -18.30
N SER A 9 18.65 17.05 -18.72
CA SER A 9 17.98 15.75 -18.63
C SER A 9 17.92 15.18 -17.21
N PHE A 10 18.76 15.65 -16.27
CA PHE A 10 18.75 15.20 -14.87
C PHE A 10 17.77 15.97 -13.98
N LEU A 11 17.24 17.11 -14.43
CA LEU A 11 16.30 17.92 -13.65
C LEU A 11 14.85 17.44 -13.78
N LEU A 12 14.51 16.70 -14.84
CA LEU A 12 13.17 16.15 -15.05
C LEU A 12 12.89 14.86 -14.24
N SER A 13 13.90 14.29 -13.58
CA SER A 13 13.71 13.21 -12.60
C SER A 13 13.26 13.70 -11.21
N GLY A 14 13.26 15.01 -10.95
CA GLY A 14 13.12 15.60 -9.62
C GLY A 14 11.71 15.65 -9.00
N CYS A 15 10.64 15.39 -9.75
CA CYS A 15 9.27 15.55 -9.22
C CYS A 15 8.86 14.55 -8.12
N TYR A 16 9.63 13.48 -7.89
CA TYR A 16 9.39 12.56 -6.77
C TYR A 16 9.99 13.07 -5.45
N LEU A 17 11.01 13.94 -5.49
CA LEU A 17 11.82 14.25 -4.31
C LEU A 17 11.15 15.22 -3.32
N ALA A 18 10.14 15.99 -3.74
CA ALA A 18 9.50 16.99 -2.87
C ALA A 18 8.25 16.45 -2.14
N ASN A 19 7.51 15.51 -2.75
CA ASN A 19 6.23 15.00 -2.23
C ASN A 19 6.27 13.50 -1.88
N GLY A 20 7.41 12.85 -2.05
CA GLY A 20 7.56 11.40 -1.91
C GLY A 20 6.80 10.63 -2.99
N SER A 21 7.09 9.34 -3.07
CA SER A 21 6.37 8.39 -3.89
C SER A 21 4.90 8.27 -3.46
N PRO A 22 3.93 8.17 -4.39
CA PRO A 22 2.54 7.94 -4.04
C PRO A 22 2.36 6.60 -3.32
N SER A 23 1.27 6.48 -2.55
CA SER A 23 0.95 5.26 -1.83
C SER A 23 0.73 4.07 -2.76
N SER A 24 1.09 2.87 -2.32
CA SER A 24 0.93 1.65 -3.12
C SER A 24 -0.52 1.36 -3.53
N TYR A 25 -1.50 1.82 -2.75
CA TYR A 25 -2.92 1.60 -3.02
C TYR A 25 -3.38 2.17 -4.37
N VAL A 26 -2.75 3.24 -4.87
CA VAL A 26 -3.13 3.86 -6.16
C VAL A 26 -2.76 3.01 -7.38
N PHE A 27 -1.95 1.97 -7.20
CA PHE A 27 -1.55 1.06 -8.27
C PHE A 27 -2.40 -0.21 -8.33
N TRP A 28 -3.46 -0.30 -7.53
CA TRP A 28 -4.47 -1.33 -7.70
C TRP A 28 -5.46 -0.88 -8.77
N GLU A 29 -5.45 -1.56 -9.91
CA GLU A 29 -6.32 -1.28 -11.05
C GLU A 29 -7.54 -2.18 -11.04
N SER A 30 -8.71 -1.57 -11.15
CA SER A 30 -10.00 -2.25 -11.22
C SER A 30 -10.27 -2.83 -12.62
N PRO A 31 -11.09 -3.90 -12.71
CA PRO A 31 -11.57 -4.39 -13.99
C PRO A 31 -12.28 -3.28 -14.79
N LYS A 32 -12.11 -3.28 -16.11
CA LYS A 32 -12.69 -2.21 -16.98
C LYS A 32 -14.22 -2.20 -17.03
N ASN A 33 -14.86 -3.27 -16.56
CA ASN A 33 -16.29 -3.52 -16.70
C ASN A 33 -17.07 -3.34 -15.40
N ILE A 34 -16.46 -2.80 -14.34
CA ILE A 34 -17.16 -2.46 -13.09
C ILE A 34 -17.37 -0.95 -13.00
N THR A 35 -18.43 -0.57 -12.30
CA THR A 35 -18.75 0.81 -11.94
C THR A 35 -17.89 1.29 -10.78
N GLU A 36 -17.82 2.61 -10.58
CA GLU A 36 -17.14 3.21 -9.41
C GLU A 36 -17.78 2.78 -8.09
N GLU A 37 -19.10 2.59 -8.05
CA GLU A 37 -19.82 2.13 -6.86
C GLU A 37 -19.48 0.67 -6.52
N GLU A 38 -19.41 -0.21 -7.53
CA GLU A 38 -18.96 -1.59 -7.35
C GLU A 38 -17.51 -1.66 -6.89
N ASP A 39 -16.63 -0.84 -7.48
CA ASP A 39 -15.23 -0.76 -7.06
C ASP A 39 -15.13 -0.35 -5.59
N LYS A 40 -15.77 0.77 -5.20
CA LYS A 40 -15.80 1.22 -3.81
C LYS A 40 -16.30 0.13 -2.86
N LYS A 41 -17.39 -0.57 -3.24
CA LYS A 41 -17.94 -1.66 -2.45
C LYS A 41 -16.93 -2.80 -2.26
N ILE A 42 -16.17 -3.16 -3.30
CA ILE A 42 -15.11 -4.16 -3.19
C ILE A 42 -14.04 -3.72 -2.18
N TRP A 43 -13.61 -2.45 -2.26
CA TRP A 43 -12.62 -1.90 -1.32
C TRP A 43 -13.12 -1.95 0.13
N ASP A 44 -14.34 -1.51 0.37
CA ASP A 44 -14.96 -1.51 1.71
C ASP A 44 -15.12 -2.96 2.23
N ASP A 45 -15.71 -3.86 1.43
CA ASP A 45 -15.91 -5.26 1.78
C ASP A 45 -14.58 -5.98 2.08
N CYS A 46 -13.54 -5.71 1.28
CA CYS A 46 -12.22 -6.31 1.49
C CYS A 46 -11.55 -5.76 2.74
N TYR A 47 -11.70 -4.47 3.04
CA TYR A 47 -11.12 -3.85 4.22
C TYR A 47 -11.74 -4.43 5.49
N ASP A 48 -13.06 -4.49 5.56
CA ASP A 48 -13.80 -5.05 6.69
C ASP A 48 -13.54 -6.56 6.80
N GLY A 49 -13.58 -7.27 5.68
CA GLY A 49 -13.28 -8.70 5.60
C GLY A 49 -11.88 -9.04 6.11
N ALA A 50 -10.88 -8.19 5.84
CA ALA A 50 -9.53 -8.34 6.37
C ALA A 50 -9.48 -8.15 7.90
N ILE A 51 -10.23 -7.19 8.45
CA ILE A 51 -10.35 -7.00 9.91
C ILE A 51 -11.00 -8.23 10.54
N TYR A 52 -12.08 -8.76 9.96
CA TYR A 52 -12.79 -9.93 10.51
C TYR A 52 -11.93 -11.19 10.64
N ARG A 53 -10.90 -11.32 9.80
CA ARG A 53 -9.94 -12.45 9.83
C ARG A 53 -8.86 -12.33 10.91
N LEU A 54 -8.72 -11.18 11.54
CA LEU A 54 -7.81 -11.01 12.68
C LEU A 54 -8.37 -11.70 13.94
N SER A 55 -7.50 -12.15 14.84
CA SER A 55 -7.91 -12.58 16.18
C SER A 55 -8.47 -11.40 17.00
N ASP A 56 -9.21 -11.69 18.07
CA ASP A 56 -9.85 -10.64 18.88
C ASP A 56 -8.85 -9.65 19.47
N ILE A 57 -7.69 -10.13 19.93
CA ILE A 57 -6.63 -9.25 20.46
C ILE A 57 -6.03 -8.38 19.36
N GLN A 58 -5.80 -8.94 18.16
CA GLN A 58 -5.31 -8.20 17.01
C GLN A 58 -6.32 -7.14 16.55
N LYS A 59 -7.63 -7.46 16.49
CA LYS A 59 -8.70 -6.51 16.16
C LYS A 59 -8.72 -5.34 17.14
N LYS A 60 -8.67 -5.63 18.44
CA LYS A 60 -8.67 -4.62 19.50
C LYS A 60 -7.49 -3.66 19.35
N LEU A 61 -6.29 -4.20 19.13
CA LEU A 61 -5.08 -3.39 18.99
C LEU A 61 -5.01 -2.66 17.65
N PHE A 62 -5.53 -3.26 16.58
CA PHE A 62 -5.67 -2.61 15.27
C PHE A 62 -6.60 -1.39 15.36
N ASP A 63 -7.78 -1.51 15.99
CA ASP A 63 -8.71 -0.40 16.21
C ASP A 63 -8.10 0.69 17.12
N LYS A 64 -7.43 0.28 18.21
CA LYS A 64 -6.72 1.19 19.11
C LYS A 64 -5.64 1.98 18.37
N GLY A 65 -4.75 1.29 17.65
CA GLY A 65 -3.64 1.91 16.91
C GLY A 65 -4.09 2.74 15.71
N SER A 66 -5.25 2.41 15.10
CA SER A 66 -5.85 3.24 14.05
C SER A 66 -6.34 4.60 14.56
N LYS A 67 -6.64 4.70 15.87
CA LYS A 67 -7.07 5.94 16.53
C LYS A 67 -5.90 6.71 17.16
N SER A 68 -4.94 5.97 17.73
CA SER A 68 -3.79 6.52 18.45
C SER A 68 -2.65 5.50 18.40
N TRP A 69 -1.80 5.58 17.37
CA TRP A 69 -0.69 4.64 17.21
C TRP A 69 0.39 4.87 18.28
N GLU A 70 0.53 6.09 18.76
CA GLU A 70 1.46 6.49 19.82
C GLU A 70 1.15 5.75 21.13
N GLU A 71 -0.13 5.64 21.51
CA GLU A 71 -0.55 4.93 22.72
C GLU A 71 -0.21 3.44 22.66
N VAL A 72 -0.32 2.84 21.47
CA VAL A 72 0.06 1.44 21.27
C VAL A 72 1.59 1.29 21.26
N TYR A 73 2.31 2.26 20.70
CA TYR A 73 3.78 2.27 20.61
C TYR A 73 4.46 2.35 21.99
N GLU A 74 3.86 3.05 22.95
CA GLU A 74 4.38 3.13 24.32
C GLU A 74 4.43 1.77 25.04
N ASN A 75 3.63 0.80 24.61
CA ASN A 75 3.65 -0.56 25.13
C ASN A 75 4.22 -1.53 24.09
N GLU A 76 5.50 -1.87 24.21
CA GLU A 76 6.23 -2.73 23.26
C GLU A 76 5.50 -4.05 22.95
N SER A 77 4.84 -4.67 23.94
CA SER A 77 4.12 -5.93 23.74
C SER A 77 2.83 -5.74 22.92
N GLU A 78 2.09 -4.65 23.16
CA GLU A 78 0.91 -4.30 22.35
C GLU A 78 1.33 -3.87 20.95
N TYR A 79 2.40 -3.08 20.84
CA TYR A 79 2.95 -2.62 19.57
C TYR A 79 3.32 -3.78 18.66
N LYS A 80 3.99 -4.82 19.18
CA LYS A 80 4.34 -6.00 18.39
C LYS A 80 3.11 -6.72 17.83
N ILE A 81 2.04 -6.86 18.62
CA ILE A 81 0.80 -7.49 18.17
C ILE A 81 0.08 -6.59 17.17
N PHE A 82 0.12 -5.27 17.36
CA PHE A 82 -0.41 -4.30 16.43
C PHE A 82 0.29 -4.34 15.07
N GLU A 83 1.63 -4.33 15.04
CA GLU A 83 2.39 -4.47 13.80
C GLU A 83 2.05 -5.77 13.07
N GLU A 84 1.95 -6.88 13.79
CA GLU A 84 1.52 -8.16 13.21
C GLU A 84 0.09 -8.07 12.65
N ALA A 85 -0.83 -7.42 13.37
CA ALA A 85 -2.21 -7.22 12.93
C ALA A 85 -2.28 -6.37 11.64
N VAL A 86 -1.48 -5.30 11.55
CA VAL A 86 -1.38 -4.46 10.35
C VAL A 86 -0.84 -5.25 9.16
N ASP A 87 0.19 -6.06 9.37
CA ASP A 87 0.77 -6.88 8.31
C ASP A 87 -0.19 -7.99 7.83
N LEU A 88 -0.92 -8.63 8.75
CA LEU A 88 -1.94 -9.64 8.41
C LEU A 88 -3.13 -9.00 7.71
N HIS A 89 -3.65 -7.88 8.22
CA HIS A 89 -4.71 -7.12 7.58
C HIS A 89 -4.35 -6.78 6.15
N ARG A 90 -3.16 -6.19 5.92
CA ARG A 90 -2.66 -5.86 4.57
C ARG A 90 -2.61 -7.08 3.65
N LYS A 91 -2.13 -8.23 4.15
CA LYS A 91 -2.08 -9.48 3.37
C LYS A 91 -3.47 -9.97 2.97
N TYR A 92 -4.42 -10.01 3.91
CA TYR A 92 -5.80 -10.43 3.64
C TYR A 92 -6.52 -9.46 2.71
N PHE A 93 -6.31 -8.16 2.92
CA PHE A 93 -6.88 -7.11 2.12
C PHE A 93 -6.44 -7.22 0.65
N PHE A 94 -5.13 -7.28 0.39
CA PHE A 94 -4.61 -7.40 -0.97
C PHE A 94 -4.99 -8.72 -1.65
N GLN A 95 -5.07 -9.82 -0.90
CA GLN A 95 -5.60 -11.07 -1.44
C GLN A 95 -7.06 -10.91 -1.86
N CYS A 96 -7.90 -10.28 -1.03
CA CYS A 96 -9.30 -10.04 -1.34
C CYS A 96 -9.49 -9.13 -2.57
N LEU A 97 -8.70 -8.06 -2.70
CA LEU A 97 -8.73 -7.21 -3.90
C LEU A 97 -8.40 -8.02 -5.15
N TYR A 98 -7.35 -8.85 -5.08
CA TYR A 98 -6.94 -9.70 -6.19
C TYR A 98 -8.00 -10.74 -6.57
N ASP A 99 -8.60 -11.40 -5.58
CA ASP A 99 -9.68 -12.37 -5.75
C ASP A 99 -10.94 -11.71 -6.35
N SER A 100 -11.17 -10.44 -6.04
CA SER A 100 -12.24 -9.61 -6.64
C SER A 100 -11.92 -9.11 -8.05
N GLY A 101 -10.73 -9.42 -8.59
CA GLY A 101 -10.34 -9.11 -9.95
C GLY A 101 -9.45 -7.87 -10.12
N LEU A 102 -9.15 -7.14 -9.05
CA LEU A 102 -8.21 -6.01 -9.12
C LEU A 102 -6.77 -6.52 -9.33
N ARG A 103 -5.92 -5.69 -9.91
CA ARG A 103 -4.52 -6.04 -10.19
C ARG A 103 -3.56 -4.98 -9.72
N PHE A 104 -2.49 -5.41 -9.07
CA PHE A 104 -1.42 -4.51 -8.63
C PHE A 104 -0.45 -4.25 -9.79
N ARG A 105 -0.46 -3.03 -10.32
CA ARG A 105 0.27 -2.61 -11.53
C ARG A 105 1.11 -1.34 -11.31
N PRO A 106 2.08 -1.36 -10.39
CA PRO A 106 2.96 -0.21 -10.20
C PRO A 106 3.91 -0.04 -11.41
N PRO A 107 4.28 1.19 -11.77
CA PRO A 107 5.34 1.44 -12.73
C PRO A 107 6.69 1.05 -12.13
N LEU A 108 7.60 0.51 -12.95
CA LEU A 108 8.95 0.11 -12.50
C LEU A 108 9.70 1.26 -11.81
N LYS A 109 9.52 2.49 -12.30
CA LYS A 109 10.11 3.70 -11.69
C LYS A 109 9.67 3.88 -10.23
N TRP A 110 8.43 3.58 -9.90
CA TRP A 110 7.92 3.66 -8.52
C TRP A 110 8.54 2.56 -7.65
N CYS A 111 8.61 1.32 -8.15
CA CYS A 111 9.24 0.20 -7.44
C CYS A 111 10.72 0.45 -7.11
N LEU A 112 11.43 1.22 -7.94
CA LEU A 112 12.86 1.52 -7.78
C LEU A 112 13.13 2.84 -7.05
N ALA A 113 12.10 3.60 -6.67
CA ALA A 113 12.28 4.84 -5.94
C ALA A 113 12.90 4.55 -4.56
N GLN A 114 13.83 5.42 -4.15
CA GLN A 114 14.66 5.24 -2.94
C GLN A 114 14.11 5.96 -1.71
N ASP A 115 12.88 6.47 -1.79
CA ASP A 115 12.23 7.32 -0.79
C ASP A 115 11.28 6.55 0.13
N GLY A 116 11.45 5.23 0.26
CA GLY A 116 10.65 4.39 1.14
C GLY A 116 10.80 2.89 0.86
N ASN A 117 9.79 2.13 1.25
CA ASN A 117 9.77 0.67 1.13
C ASN A 117 9.18 0.16 -0.19
N ASN A 118 9.13 0.99 -1.25
CA ASN A 118 8.45 0.67 -2.50
C ASN A 118 8.97 -0.62 -3.16
N THR A 119 10.28 -0.85 -3.13
CA THR A 119 10.87 -2.08 -3.68
C THR A 119 10.35 -3.32 -2.96
N LYS A 120 10.29 -3.29 -1.63
CA LYS A 120 9.76 -4.39 -0.81
C LYS A 120 8.27 -4.61 -1.11
N ILE A 121 7.48 -3.54 -1.15
CA ILE A 121 6.04 -3.61 -1.49
C ILE A 121 5.84 -4.20 -2.89
N CYS A 122 6.63 -3.79 -3.88
CA CYS A 122 6.57 -4.36 -5.21
C CYS A 122 6.85 -5.86 -5.19
N ILE A 123 7.95 -6.29 -4.55
CA ILE A 123 8.33 -7.71 -4.45
C ILE A 123 7.21 -8.54 -3.81
N GLU A 124 6.66 -8.08 -2.69
CA GLU A 124 5.58 -8.77 -1.96
C GLU A 124 4.29 -8.92 -2.78
N ASN A 125 3.99 -7.93 -3.62
CA ASN A 125 2.73 -7.84 -4.36
C ASN A 125 2.86 -8.21 -5.84
N MET A 126 4.06 -8.59 -6.34
CA MET A 126 4.24 -9.02 -7.74
C MET A 126 3.31 -10.17 -8.12
N LYS A 127 2.95 -11.03 -7.15
CA LYS A 127 2.02 -12.14 -7.33
C LYS A 127 0.60 -11.72 -7.71
N TYR A 128 0.22 -10.46 -7.45
CA TYR A 128 -1.11 -9.90 -7.76
C TYR A 128 -1.15 -9.13 -9.09
N ARG A 129 -0.09 -9.21 -9.89
CA ARG A 129 0.03 -8.46 -11.15
C ARG A 129 -0.87 -9.00 -12.27
N ASN A 130 -1.10 -10.32 -12.30
CA ASN A 130 -1.79 -11.06 -13.36
C ASN A 130 -2.91 -11.93 -12.81
#